data_AF-A0A4Q4D5G6-F1
#
_entry.id   AF-A0A4Q4D5G6-F1
#
_cell.length_a   1.000
_cell.length_b   1.000
_cell.length_c   1.000
_cell.angle_alpha   90.00
_cell.angle_beta   90.00
_cell.angle_gamma   90.00
#
_symmetry.space_group_name_H-M   'P 1'
#
loop_
_entity.id
_entity.type
_entity.pdbx_description
1 polymer ?
#
loop_
_entity_poly.entity_id
_entity_poly.type
_entity_poly.pdbx_seq_one_letter_code
_entity_poly.pdbx_strand_id
1 'polypeptide(L)'
;QPDRVIRLAALLHDIGKPRTRKFHSGGTVTFHHHDVVGAKMTRKRLKELRYSNDVIDQVADLVELHLRFHGYGSGEWTDAAVRRYVRDAGDQLDRLHVLTRADCTTRNARKAARLQRTYDELEQRIEVLRGQEELDAIRPDLDGTQIMTILGIGPGREVGEAYRFLLDLRMDRGPLGEAQATEALKAWSAARP
;
A
#
# COMPACT_ATOMS: atom_id res chain seq x y z
N GLN A 1 18.08 -9.61 -8.08
CA GLN A 1 18.30 -11.06 -8.27
C GLN A 1 17.17 -11.63 -9.15
N PRO A 2 17.33 -12.78 -9.82
CA PRO A 2 16.27 -13.36 -10.64
C PRO A 2 15.06 -13.77 -9.78
N ASP A 3 13.91 -13.12 -10.00
CA ASP A 3 12.62 -13.50 -9.42
C ASP A 3 11.76 -14.24 -10.46
N ARG A 4 11.34 -15.46 -10.13
CA ARG A 4 10.53 -16.31 -11.01
C ARG A 4 9.11 -15.77 -11.21
N VAL A 5 8.49 -15.27 -10.14
CA VAL A 5 7.12 -14.75 -10.14
C VAL A 5 7.04 -13.54 -11.06
N ILE A 6 7.97 -12.60 -10.92
CA ILE A 6 8.03 -11.40 -11.79
C ILE A 6 8.21 -11.80 -13.26
N ARG A 7 9.10 -12.76 -13.56
CA ARG A 7 9.36 -13.19 -14.94
C ARG A 7 8.15 -13.87 -15.58
N LEU A 8 7.43 -14.70 -14.82
CA LEU A 8 6.18 -15.32 -15.28
C LEU A 8 5.09 -14.26 -15.47
N ALA A 9 4.97 -13.30 -14.55
CA ALA A 9 4.02 -12.19 -14.68
C ALA A 9 4.34 -11.34 -15.91
N ALA A 10 5.60 -10.96 -16.13
CA ALA A 10 6.04 -10.21 -17.31
C ALA A 10 5.75 -10.97 -18.62
N LEU A 11 5.93 -12.29 -18.64
CA LEU A 11 5.59 -13.11 -19.80
C LEU A 11 4.08 -13.16 -20.07
N LEU A 12 3.25 -13.12 -19.02
CA LEU A 12 1.82 -13.42 -19.09
C LEU A 12 0.89 -12.20 -18.93
N HIS A 13 1.40 -11.01 -18.58
CA HIS A 13 0.57 -9.83 -18.25
C HIS A 13 -0.46 -9.50 -19.32
N ASP A 14 -0.07 -9.67 -20.58
CA ASP A 14 -0.89 -9.37 -21.76
C ASP A 14 -1.65 -10.57 -22.34
N ILE A 15 -1.61 -11.74 -21.70
CA ILE A 15 -2.20 -12.98 -22.25
C ILE A 15 -3.70 -12.86 -22.57
N GLY A 16 -4.40 -11.94 -21.89
CA GLY A 16 -5.82 -11.67 -22.10
C GLY A 16 -6.15 -10.90 -23.38
N LYS A 17 -5.20 -10.15 -23.97
CA LYS A 17 -5.46 -9.24 -25.11
C LYS A 17 -6.20 -9.91 -26.27
N PRO A 18 -5.81 -11.09 -26.78
CA PRO A 18 -6.52 -11.71 -27.90
C PRO A 18 -8.00 -12.00 -27.62
N ARG A 19 -8.35 -12.33 -26.36
CA ARG A 19 -9.72 -12.67 -25.95
C ARG A 19 -10.59 -11.45 -25.68
N THR A 20 -10.00 -10.29 -25.41
CA THR A 20 -10.72 -9.05 -25.13
C THR A 20 -10.67 -8.05 -26.29
N ARG A 21 -10.06 -8.44 -27.41
CA ARG A 21 -9.94 -7.62 -28.62
C ARG A 21 -11.32 -7.28 -29.18
N LYS A 22 -11.61 -5.98 -29.32
CA LYS A 22 -12.81 -5.46 -29.99
C LYS A 22 -12.43 -4.47 -31.09
N PHE A 23 -13.10 -4.57 -32.23
CA PHE A 23 -12.99 -3.64 -33.34
C PHE A 23 -14.11 -2.60 -33.27
N HIS A 24 -13.77 -1.34 -33.50
CA HIS A 24 -14.72 -0.23 -33.55
C HIS A 24 -14.78 0.37 -34.96
N SER A 25 -15.83 1.12 -35.24
CA SER A 25 -15.95 1.90 -36.48
C SER A 25 -14.75 2.85 -36.62
N GLY A 26 -14.13 2.89 -37.81
CA GLY A 26 -12.95 3.72 -38.08
C GLY A 26 -11.61 3.02 -37.84
N GLY A 27 -11.58 1.70 -37.62
CA GLY A 27 -10.36 0.90 -37.56
C GLY A 27 -9.68 0.83 -36.20
N THR A 28 -10.25 1.48 -35.18
CA THR A 28 -9.75 1.42 -33.80
C THR A 28 -9.94 0.04 -33.19
N VAL A 29 -8.91 -0.45 -32.51
CA VAL A 29 -8.92 -1.73 -31.78
C VAL A 29 -8.73 -1.46 -30.29
N THR A 30 -9.54 -2.10 -29.44
CA THR A 30 -9.39 -2.00 -27.98
C THR A 30 -9.28 -3.37 -27.30
N PHE A 31 -8.72 -3.37 -26.08
CA PHE A 31 -8.44 -4.56 -25.28
C PHE A 31 -8.93 -4.39 -23.83
N HIS A 32 -10.11 -3.81 -23.64
CA HIS A 32 -10.60 -3.50 -22.29
C HIS A 32 -10.70 -4.77 -21.43
N HIS A 33 -10.32 -4.65 -20.16
CA HIS A 33 -10.34 -5.73 -19.16
C HIS A 33 -9.46 -6.95 -19.49
N HIS A 34 -8.38 -6.78 -20.27
CA HIS A 34 -7.46 -7.87 -20.59
C HIS A 34 -6.63 -8.32 -19.38
N ASP A 35 -6.44 -7.45 -18.39
CA ASP A 35 -5.90 -7.75 -17.06
C ASP A 35 -6.73 -8.83 -16.35
N VAL A 36 -8.04 -8.60 -16.18
CA VAL A 36 -8.93 -9.53 -15.46
C VAL A 36 -9.10 -10.86 -16.20
N VAL A 37 -9.26 -10.81 -17.53
CA VAL A 37 -9.32 -12.03 -18.36
C VAL A 37 -7.96 -12.74 -18.36
N GLY A 38 -6.87 -11.97 -18.43
CA GLY A 38 -5.50 -12.43 -18.39
C GLY A 38 -5.19 -13.19 -17.10
N ALA A 39 -5.57 -12.66 -15.95
CA ALA A 39 -5.38 -13.31 -14.65
C ALA A 39 -6.07 -14.69 -14.58
N LYS A 40 -7.31 -14.79 -15.06
CA LYS A 40 -8.02 -16.08 -15.15
C LYS A 40 -7.32 -17.08 -16.08
N MET A 41 -6.79 -16.60 -17.21
CA MET A 41 -6.03 -17.43 -18.13
C MET A 41 -4.71 -17.88 -17.52
N THR A 42 -3.98 -16.98 -16.86
CA THR A 42 -2.73 -17.25 -16.12
C THR A 42 -2.94 -18.35 -15.09
N ARG A 43 -3.98 -18.25 -14.25
CA ARG A 43 -4.33 -19.29 -13.26
C ARG A 43 -4.49 -20.66 -13.91
N LYS A 44 -5.26 -20.72 -15.01
CA LYS A 44 -5.47 -21.97 -15.75
C LYS A 44 -4.16 -22.54 -16.31
N ARG A 45 -3.34 -21.71 -16.96
CA ARG A 45 -2.10 -22.15 -17.62
C ARG A 45 -1.05 -22.61 -16.63
N LEU A 46 -0.84 -21.88 -15.54
CA LEU A 46 0.15 -22.26 -14.54
C LEU A 46 -0.27 -23.52 -13.77
N LYS A 47 -1.58 -23.75 -13.60
CA LYS A 47 -2.11 -25.01 -13.06
C LYS A 47 -1.85 -26.20 -13.99
N GLU A 48 -2.06 -26.04 -15.30
CA GLU A 48 -1.73 -27.06 -16.31
C GLU A 48 -0.22 -27.38 -16.32
N LEU A 49 0.62 -26.36 -16.09
CA LEU A 49 2.09 -26.49 -15.95
C LEU A 49 2.56 -26.97 -14.57
N ARG A 50 1.62 -27.28 -13.64
CA ARG A 50 1.90 -27.84 -12.31
C ARG A 50 2.73 -26.94 -11.39
N TYR A 51 2.59 -25.61 -11.50
CA TYR A 51 3.10 -24.70 -10.47
C TYR A 51 2.32 -24.85 -9.16
N SER A 52 2.95 -24.52 -8.03
CA SER A 52 2.29 -24.45 -6.72
C SER A 52 1.21 -23.36 -6.71
N ASN A 53 0.14 -23.55 -5.94
CA ASN A 53 -0.95 -22.57 -5.80
C ASN A 53 -0.43 -21.17 -5.41
N ASP A 54 0.54 -21.10 -4.49
CA ASP A 54 1.18 -19.86 -4.07
C ASP A 54 1.77 -19.03 -5.25
N VAL A 55 2.61 -19.66 -6.07
CA VAL A 55 3.13 -19.04 -7.31
C VAL A 55 2.00 -18.68 -8.29
N ILE A 56 0.97 -19.53 -8.41
CA ILE A 56 -0.15 -19.25 -9.30
C ILE A 56 -0.88 -17.98 -8.86
N ASP A 57 -1.16 -17.85 -7.57
CA ASP A 57 -1.86 -16.72 -6.98
C ASP A 57 -1.06 -15.43 -7.16
N GLN A 58 0.21 -15.43 -6.76
CA GLN A 58 1.10 -14.27 -6.91
C GLN A 58 1.25 -13.80 -8.36
N VAL A 59 1.44 -14.72 -9.31
CA VAL A 59 1.57 -14.35 -10.73
C VAL A 59 0.23 -13.84 -11.28
N ALA A 60 -0.88 -14.48 -10.93
CA ALA A 60 -2.20 -14.04 -11.40
C ALA A 60 -2.58 -12.66 -10.84
N ASP A 61 -2.25 -12.38 -9.58
CA ASP A 61 -2.52 -11.09 -8.95
C ASP A 61 -1.70 -9.98 -9.61
N LEU A 62 -0.41 -10.22 -9.90
CA LEU A 62 0.41 -9.29 -10.68
C LEU A 62 -0.16 -9.04 -12.09
N VAL A 63 -0.63 -10.09 -12.76
CA VAL A 63 -1.29 -9.96 -14.08
C VAL A 63 -2.63 -9.20 -13.96
N GLU A 64 -3.38 -9.35 -12.88
CA GLU A 64 -4.62 -8.58 -12.69
C GLU A 64 -4.35 -7.10 -12.40
N LEU A 65 -3.25 -6.80 -11.71
CA LEU A 65 -2.94 -5.45 -11.26
C LEU A 65 -2.07 -4.65 -12.23
N HIS A 66 -1.51 -5.25 -13.28
CA HIS A 66 -0.50 -4.59 -14.13
C HIS A 66 -0.96 -3.27 -14.79
N LEU A 67 -2.26 -3.11 -15.05
CA LEU A 67 -2.80 -1.86 -15.61
C LEU A 67 -3.10 -0.80 -14.56
N ARG A 68 -3.07 -1.13 -13.26
CA ARG A 68 -3.50 -0.24 -12.18
C ARG A 68 -2.75 1.08 -12.21
N PHE A 69 -1.44 1.05 -12.43
CA PHE A 69 -0.63 2.26 -12.54
C PHE A 69 -1.11 3.17 -13.69
N HIS A 70 -1.49 2.58 -14.83
CA HIS A 70 -1.97 3.32 -16.00
C HIS A 70 -3.41 3.82 -15.87
N GLY A 71 -4.22 3.19 -15.00
CA GLY A 71 -5.61 3.55 -14.77
C GLY A 71 -5.80 4.93 -14.12
N TYR A 72 -4.75 5.51 -13.55
CA TYR A 72 -4.80 6.85 -12.94
C TYR A 72 -4.46 8.00 -13.90
N GLY A 73 -4.18 7.70 -15.18
CA GLY A 73 -4.12 8.69 -16.25
C GLY A 73 -3.00 9.73 -16.11
N SER A 74 -3.21 10.92 -16.69
CA SER A 74 -2.33 12.09 -16.60
C SER A 74 -2.63 12.99 -15.39
N GLY A 75 -3.45 12.53 -14.45
CA GLY A 75 -3.79 13.24 -13.22
C GLY A 75 -2.82 12.91 -12.09
N GLU A 76 -2.74 13.79 -11.11
CA GLU A 76 -1.98 13.54 -9.89
C GLU A 76 -2.60 12.39 -9.08
N TRP A 77 -1.74 11.56 -8.49
CA TRP A 77 -2.14 10.53 -7.55
C TRP A 77 -2.61 11.16 -6.24
N THR A 78 -3.91 11.04 -5.94
CA THR A 78 -4.42 11.43 -4.62
C THR A 78 -4.04 10.40 -3.56
N ASP A 79 -3.94 10.82 -2.30
CA ASP A 79 -3.60 9.89 -1.20
C ASP A 79 -4.56 8.71 -1.08
N ALA A 80 -5.85 8.93 -1.39
CA ALA A 80 -6.84 7.87 -1.43
C ALA A 80 -6.56 6.86 -2.57
N ALA A 81 -6.10 7.34 -3.73
CA ALA A 81 -5.66 6.48 -4.83
C ALA A 81 -4.40 5.70 -4.48
N VAL A 82 -3.41 6.34 -3.84
CA VAL A 82 -2.17 5.69 -3.38
C VAL A 82 -2.49 4.59 -2.36
N ARG A 83 -3.27 4.89 -1.32
CA ARG A 83 -3.71 3.90 -0.33
C ARG A 83 -4.44 2.72 -0.97
N ARG A 84 -5.33 2.97 -1.93
CA ARG A 84 -6.02 1.91 -2.66
C ARG A 84 -5.04 1.07 -3.45
N TYR A 85 -4.09 1.68 -4.16
CA TYR A 85 -3.08 0.95 -4.92
C TYR A 85 -2.22 0.05 -4.04
N VAL A 86 -1.72 0.58 -2.92
CA VAL A 86 -0.95 -0.20 -1.93
C VAL A 86 -1.77 -1.35 -1.36
N ARG A 87 -3.01 -1.09 -0.93
CA ARG A 87 -3.90 -2.12 -0.40
C ARG A 87 -4.23 -3.21 -1.41
N ASP A 88 -4.56 -2.83 -2.64
CA ASP A 88 -4.93 -3.78 -3.70
C ASP A 88 -3.71 -4.63 -4.10
N ALA A 89 -2.49 -4.09 -4.04
CA ALA A 89 -1.25 -4.82 -4.32
C ALA A 89 -0.76 -5.70 -3.16
N GLY A 90 -1.05 -5.32 -1.91
CA GLY A 90 -0.67 -6.10 -0.73
C GLY A 90 0.83 -6.42 -0.67
N ASP A 91 1.15 -7.69 -0.47
CA ASP A 91 2.52 -8.21 -0.42
C ASP A 91 3.21 -8.26 -1.81
N GLN A 92 2.46 -8.05 -2.90
CA GLN A 92 2.99 -8.01 -4.26
C GLN A 92 3.43 -6.60 -4.70
N LEU A 93 3.32 -5.57 -3.85
CA LEU A 93 3.62 -4.17 -4.20
C LEU A 93 4.99 -4.01 -4.87
N ASP A 94 6.06 -4.51 -4.26
CA ASP A 94 7.42 -4.39 -4.79
C ASP A 94 7.57 -5.08 -6.16
N ARG A 95 6.94 -6.25 -6.33
CA ARG A 95 6.95 -6.97 -7.61
C ARG A 95 6.13 -6.26 -8.66
N LEU A 96 5.02 -5.62 -8.28
CA LEU A 96 4.20 -4.80 -9.16
C LEU A 96 4.97 -3.56 -9.63
N HIS A 97 5.80 -2.97 -8.75
CA HIS A 97 6.73 -1.89 -9.12
C HIS A 97 7.72 -2.32 -10.20
N VAL A 98 8.38 -3.46 -10.00
CA VAL A 98 9.31 -4.00 -10.99
C VAL A 98 8.60 -4.31 -12.31
N LEU A 99 7.44 -4.96 -12.26
CA LEU A 99 6.66 -5.32 -13.44
C LEU A 99 6.26 -4.08 -14.24
N THR A 100 5.74 -3.05 -13.56
CA THR A 100 5.25 -1.84 -14.23
C THR A 100 6.39 -1.05 -14.87
N ARG A 101 7.52 -0.92 -14.17
CA ARG A 101 8.73 -0.28 -14.74
C ARG A 101 9.25 -1.04 -15.96
N ALA A 102 9.17 -2.37 -15.95
CA ALA A 102 9.59 -3.21 -17.06
C ALA A 102 8.61 -3.18 -18.26
N ASP A 103 7.31 -3.04 -18.02
CA ASP A 103 6.29 -2.95 -19.09
C ASP A 103 6.30 -1.59 -19.82
N CYS A 104 6.70 -0.52 -19.11
CA CYS A 104 6.82 0.83 -19.65
C CYS A 104 8.00 0.99 -20.63
N THR A 105 8.00 0.23 -21.73
CA THR A 105 8.99 0.33 -22.79
C THR A 105 8.52 1.29 -23.87
N THR A 106 9.27 2.37 -24.07
CA THR A 106 9.05 3.28 -25.19
C THR A 106 10.38 3.76 -25.73
N ARG A 107 10.52 3.80 -27.06
CA ARG A 107 11.69 4.40 -27.72
C ARG A 107 11.70 5.93 -27.62
N ASN A 108 10.60 6.54 -27.16
CA ASN A 108 10.50 7.98 -26.97
C ASN A 108 11.08 8.37 -25.60
N ALA A 109 12.29 8.93 -25.59
CA ALA A 109 12.99 9.34 -24.38
C ALA A 109 12.17 10.28 -23.47
N ARG A 110 11.39 11.22 -24.05
CA ARG A 110 10.55 12.13 -23.26
C ARG A 110 9.41 11.40 -22.55
N LYS A 111 8.77 10.44 -23.23
CA LYS A 111 7.70 9.63 -22.66
C LYS A 111 8.24 8.69 -21.57
N ALA A 112 9.41 8.09 -21.80
CA ALA A 112 10.10 7.26 -20.81
C ALA A 112 10.42 8.07 -19.54
N ALA A 113 11.06 9.24 -19.70
CA ALA A 113 11.41 10.10 -18.56
C ALA A 113 10.20 10.59 -17.78
N ARG A 114 9.08 10.89 -18.47
CA ARG A 114 7.83 11.25 -17.79
C ARG A 114 7.26 10.09 -16.97
N LEU A 115 7.23 8.88 -17.55
CA LEU A 115 6.74 7.69 -16.85
C LEU A 115 7.59 7.36 -15.63
N GLN A 116 8.92 7.46 -15.76
CA GLN A 116 9.85 7.27 -14.63
C GLN A 116 9.56 8.26 -13.50
N ARG A 117 9.46 9.57 -13.80
CA ARG A 117 9.15 10.58 -12.79
C ARG A 117 7.83 10.32 -12.06
N THR A 118 6.76 10.01 -12.81
CA THR A 118 5.46 9.69 -12.21
C THR A 118 5.54 8.45 -11.30
N TYR A 119 6.40 7.48 -11.65
CA TYR A 119 6.63 6.31 -10.80
C TYR A 119 7.39 6.66 -9.53
N ASP A 120 8.46 7.46 -9.65
CA ASP A 120 9.28 7.89 -8.52
C ASP A 120 8.46 8.76 -7.54
N GLU A 121 7.59 9.63 -8.06
CA GLU A 121 6.63 10.42 -7.27
C GLU A 121 5.64 9.53 -6.51
N LEU A 122 5.14 8.46 -7.15
CA LEU A 122 4.25 7.50 -6.50
C LEU A 122 4.96 6.76 -5.36
N GLU A 123 6.18 6.24 -5.60
CA GLU A 123 6.98 5.56 -4.57
C GLU A 123 7.27 6.50 -3.39
N GLN A 124 7.67 7.75 -3.66
CA GLN A 124 7.86 8.75 -2.63
C GLN A 124 6.58 9.01 -1.84
N ARG A 125 5.42 9.09 -2.51
CA ARG A 125 4.15 9.32 -1.83
C ARG A 125 3.73 8.14 -0.97
N ILE A 126 4.00 6.91 -1.40
CA ILE A 126 3.79 5.69 -0.60
C ILE A 126 4.59 5.76 0.69
N GLU A 127 5.87 6.11 0.63
CA GLU A 127 6.74 6.19 1.82
C GLU A 127 6.30 7.31 2.78
N VAL A 128 5.94 8.48 2.25
CA VAL A 128 5.42 9.59 3.08
C VAL A 128 4.14 9.18 3.80
N LEU A 129 3.19 8.55 3.10
CA LEU A 129 1.94 8.11 3.70
C LEU A 129 2.16 7.00 4.74
N ARG A 130 3.02 6.03 4.44
CA ARG A 130 3.38 4.95 5.36
C ARG A 130 3.99 5.51 6.65
N GLY A 131 4.94 6.44 6.54
CA GLY A 131 5.56 7.09 7.70
C GLY A 131 4.56 7.90 8.52
N GLN A 132 3.67 8.66 7.87
CA GLN A 132 2.61 9.39 8.57
C GLN A 132 1.65 8.43 9.30
N GLU A 133 1.22 7.36 8.64
CA GLU A 133 0.30 6.38 9.22
C GLU A 133 0.95 5.60 10.38
N GLU A 134 2.26 5.32 10.31
CA GLU A 134 3.02 4.74 11.40
C GLU A 134 3.07 5.67 12.62
N LEU A 135 3.36 6.97 12.41
CA LEU A 135 3.32 7.99 13.46
C LEU A 135 1.91 8.14 14.05
N ASP A 136 0.89 8.19 13.21
CA ASP A 136 -0.52 8.30 13.61
C ASP A 136 -1.04 7.04 14.33
N ALA A 137 -0.37 5.90 14.16
CA ALA A 137 -0.69 4.64 14.85
C ALA A 137 -0.04 4.54 16.24
N ILE A 138 0.92 5.42 16.58
CA ILE A 138 1.54 5.43 17.91
C ILE A 138 0.47 5.77 18.95
N ARG A 139 0.38 4.94 19.99
CA ARG A 139 -0.52 5.10 21.14
C ARG A 139 0.33 5.17 22.40
N PRO A 140 -0.05 5.90 23.44
CA PRO A 140 0.64 5.85 24.73
C PRO A 140 0.66 4.43 25.31
N ASP A 141 1.55 4.19 26.29
CA ASP A 141 1.66 2.91 26.98
C ASP A 141 0.49 2.61 27.93
N LEU A 142 -0.33 3.62 28.24
CA LEU A 142 -1.56 3.49 29.01
C LEU A 142 -2.76 3.93 28.17
N ASP A 143 -3.82 3.12 28.16
CA ASP A 143 -5.08 3.48 27.52
C ASP A 143 -5.96 4.37 28.42
N GLY A 144 -7.07 4.86 27.86
CA GLY A 144 -8.00 5.72 28.60
C GLY A 144 -8.60 5.08 29.85
N THR A 145 -8.79 3.75 29.85
CA THR A 145 -9.35 3.01 30.99
C THR A 145 -8.33 2.91 32.12
N GLN A 146 -7.06 2.63 31.78
CA GLN A 146 -5.96 2.63 32.73
C GLN A 146 -5.77 4.02 33.34
N ILE A 147 -5.82 5.09 32.52
CA ILE A 147 -5.72 6.47 33.00
C ILE A 147 -6.82 6.79 34.03
N MET A 148 -8.08 6.49 33.68
CA MET A 148 -9.22 6.71 34.59
C MET A 148 -9.05 5.94 35.90
N THR A 149 -8.60 4.68 35.83
CA THR A 149 -8.39 3.83 37.01
C THR A 149 -7.27 4.35 37.89
N ILE A 150 -6.13 4.75 37.31
CA ILE A 150 -4.95 5.22 38.05
C ILE A 150 -5.20 6.55 38.75
N LEU A 151 -5.91 7.47 38.08
CA LEU A 151 -6.18 8.81 38.60
C LEU A 151 -7.49 8.90 39.39
N GLY A 152 -8.36 7.89 39.33
CA GLY A 152 -9.67 7.90 39.98
C GLY A 152 -10.64 8.93 39.36
N ILE A 153 -10.47 9.24 38.07
CA ILE A 153 -11.28 10.23 37.36
C ILE A 153 -12.28 9.55 36.41
N GLY A 154 -13.42 10.22 36.17
CA GLY A 154 -14.41 9.78 35.19
C GLY A 154 -14.03 10.17 33.74
N PRO A 155 -14.78 9.67 32.74
CA PRO A 155 -14.56 10.06 31.36
C PRO A 155 -14.78 11.56 31.17
N GLY A 156 -13.81 12.25 30.55
CA GLY A 156 -13.90 13.69 30.36
C GLY A 156 -12.64 14.30 29.75
N ARG A 157 -12.60 15.64 29.71
CA ARG A 157 -11.48 16.42 29.14
C ARG A 157 -10.14 16.05 29.78
N GLU A 158 -10.13 15.82 31.08
CA GLU A 158 -8.92 15.49 31.84
C GLU A 158 -8.28 14.17 31.39
N VAL A 159 -9.08 13.15 31.06
CA VAL A 159 -8.58 11.89 30.47
C VAL A 159 -7.90 12.13 29.13
N GLY A 160 -8.49 13.00 28.28
CA GLY A 160 -7.90 13.35 26.99
C GLY A 160 -6.59 14.13 27.11
N GLU A 161 -6.46 14.99 28.13
CA GLU A 161 -5.23 15.72 28.43
C GLU A 161 -4.14 14.79 28.96
N ALA A 162 -4.49 13.87 29.86
CA ALA A 162 -3.59 12.83 30.36
C ALA A 162 -3.09 11.92 29.22
N TYR A 163 -4.01 11.50 28.34
CA TYR A 163 -3.68 10.69 27.18
C TYR A 163 -2.72 11.43 26.23
N ARG A 164 -2.95 12.72 25.98
CA ARG A 164 -2.05 13.54 25.15
C ARG A 164 -0.68 13.69 25.79
N PHE A 165 -0.61 13.97 27.09
CA PHE A 165 0.66 14.02 27.82
C PHE A 165 1.46 12.70 27.68
N LEU A 166 0.80 11.56 27.86
CA LEU A 166 1.45 10.24 27.72
C LEU A 166 1.87 9.95 26.28
N LEU A 167 1.08 10.40 25.29
CA LEU A 167 1.44 10.28 23.89
C LEU A 167 2.68 11.11 23.57
N ASP A 168 2.72 12.38 23.99
CA ASP A 168 3.87 13.27 23.81
C ASP A 168 5.13 12.66 24.48
N LEU A 169 4.97 12.15 25.70
CA LEU A 169 6.04 11.49 26.43
C LEU A 169 6.58 10.24 25.69
N ARG A 170 5.70 9.44 25.08
CA ARG A 170 6.08 8.29 24.26
C ARG A 170 6.77 8.71 22.96
N MET A 171 6.35 9.81 22.34
CA MET A 171 7.01 10.34 21.14
C MET A 171 8.43 10.81 21.45
N ASP A 172 8.64 11.44 22.61
CA ASP A 172 9.94 11.99 23.00
C ASP A 172 10.94 10.93 23.48
N ARG A 173 10.46 9.93 24.24
CA ARG A 173 11.33 8.97 24.95
C ARG A 173 11.24 7.53 24.43
N GLY A 174 10.35 7.27 23.47
CA GLY A 174 10.01 5.91 23.06
C GLY A 174 9.14 5.18 24.10
N PRO A 175 8.98 3.85 23.97
CA PRO A 175 8.21 3.05 24.90
C PRO A 175 8.86 3.05 26.30
N LEU A 176 8.09 3.44 27.32
CA LEU A 176 8.52 3.47 28.72
C LEU A 176 8.02 2.24 29.49
N GLY A 177 6.93 1.62 29.00
CA GLY A 177 6.26 0.53 29.67
C GLY A 177 5.33 1.02 30.79
N GLU A 178 4.42 0.15 31.19
CA GLU A 178 3.26 0.49 32.04
C GLU A 178 3.67 1.12 33.39
N ALA A 179 4.71 0.60 34.04
CA ALA A 179 5.16 1.09 35.34
C ALA A 179 5.67 2.54 35.29
N GLN A 180 6.58 2.83 34.35
CA GLN A 180 7.15 4.17 34.19
C GLN A 180 6.11 5.17 33.67
N ALA A 181 5.23 4.73 32.76
CA ALA A 181 4.11 5.54 32.30
C ALA A 181 3.14 5.89 33.43
N THR A 182 2.89 4.95 34.35
CA THR A 182 2.05 5.18 35.55
C THR A 182 2.69 6.20 36.50
N GLU A 183 3.99 6.10 36.75
CA GLU A 183 4.71 7.08 37.57
C GLU A 183 4.67 8.47 36.95
N ALA A 184 4.93 8.58 35.64
CA ALA A 184 4.85 9.82 34.91
C ALA A 184 3.43 10.42 34.92
N LEU A 185 2.39 9.59 34.77
CA LEU A 185 0.99 10.01 34.84
C LEU A 185 0.63 10.60 36.20
N LYS A 186 1.04 9.94 37.29
CA LYS A 186 0.81 10.42 38.67
C LYS A 186 1.56 11.72 38.94
N ALA A 187 2.81 11.82 38.51
CA ALA A 187 3.63 13.03 38.65
C ALA A 187 3.02 14.20 37.87
N TRP A 188 2.56 13.96 36.65
CA TRP A 188 1.85 14.94 35.84
C TRP A 188 0.57 15.42 36.51
N SER A 189 -0.26 14.51 37.03
CA SER A 189 -1.52 14.86 37.70
C SER A 189 -1.29 15.67 38.98
N ALA A 190 -0.30 15.31 39.80
CA ALA A 190 0.04 16.01 41.04
C ALA A 190 0.63 17.42 40.81
N ALA A 191 1.20 17.69 39.63
CA ALA A 191 1.74 19.00 39.27
C ALA A 191 0.67 19.97 38.74
N ARG A 192 -0.57 19.53 38.56
CA ARG A 192 -1.68 20.37 38.12
C ARG A 192 -2.33 21.08 39.32
N PRO A 193 -2.68 22.38 39.19
CA PRO A 193 -3.37 23.13 40.23
C PRO A 193 -4.83 22.70 40.41
#